data_AF-A0A2D5LKW3-F1
#
_entry.id   AF-A0A2D5LKW3-F1
#
_cell.length_a   1.000
_cell.length_b   1.000
_cell.length_c   1.000
_cell.angle_alpha   90.00
_cell.angle_beta   90.00
_cell.angle_gamma   90.00
#
_symmetry.space_group_name_H-M   'P 1'
#
loop_
_entity.id
_entity.type
_entity.pdbx_description
1 polymer ?
#
loop_
_entity_poly.entity_id
_entity_poly.type
_entity_poly.pdbx_seq_one_letter_code
_entity_poly.pdbx_strand_id
1 'polypeptide(L)' 'QKVQFDDIPANAPLHIPGLGNFSGLKTSVFLEVEGAAHYLPAYAGNLDIMTSAAMATAERMAKSMLTGGA' A
#
# COMPACT_ATOMS: atom_id res chain seq x y z
N GLN A 1 4.15 -12.97 5.86
CA GLN A 1 3.14 -14.04 5.65
C GLN A 1 3.00 -14.32 4.15
N LYS A 2 2.58 -15.52 3.73
CA LYS A 2 2.24 -15.76 2.31
C LYS A 2 0.93 -15.02 1.97
N VAL A 3 0.75 -14.62 0.72
CA VAL A 3 -0.55 -14.13 0.22
C VAL A 3 -1.60 -15.22 0.40
N GLN A 4 -2.76 -14.86 0.94
CA GLN A 4 -3.87 -15.78 1.16
C GLN A 4 -4.97 -15.52 0.13
N PHE A 5 -5.62 -16.59 -0.34
CA PHE A 5 -6.66 -16.52 -1.36
C PHE A 5 -7.90 -17.29 -0.90
N ASP A 6 -9.06 -16.67 -1.03
CA ASP A 6 -10.36 -17.30 -0.79
C ASP A 6 -11.23 -17.17 -2.06
N ASP A 7 -11.69 -18.28 -2.62
CA ASP A 7 -12.67 -18.26 -3.72
C ASP A 7 -14.06 -17.88 -3.20
N ILE A 8 -14.70 -16.92 -3.86
CA ILE A 8 -16.08 -16.49 -3.62
C ILE A 8 -16.92 -16.96 -4.82
N PRO A 9 -17.63 -18.09 -4.71
CA PRO A 9 -18.33 -18.67 -5.85
C PRO A 9 -19.61 -17.90 -6.20
N ALA A 10 -19.99 -17.90 -7.48
CA ALA A 10 -21.14 -17.15 -7.99
C ALA A 10 -22.50 -17.61 -7.40
N ASN A 11 -22.58 -18.85 -6.91
CA ASN A 11 -23.78 -19.40 -6.27
C ASN A 11 -23.89 -19.05 -4.77
N ALA A 12 -22.84 -18.50 -4.15
CA ALA A 12 -22.85 -18.00 -2.78
C ALA A 12 -22.05 -16.68 -2.72
N PRO A 13 -22.56 -15.60 -3.34
CA PRO A 13 -21.82 -14.35 -3.48
C PRO A 13 -21.71 -13.59 -2.15
N LEU A 14 -20.65 -12.78 -2.02
CA LEU A 14 -20.44 -11.86 -0.90
C LEU A 14 -21.32 -10.61 -1.08
N HIS A 15 -22.19 -10.34 -0.12
CA HIS A 15 -22.99 -9.13 -0.10
C HIS A 15 -22.25 -7.95 0.56
N ILE A 16 -22.10 -6.84 -0.15
CA ILE A 16 -21.59 -5.57 0.38
C ILE A 16 -22.75 -4.56 0.40
N PRO A 17 -23.23 -4.15 1.60
CA PRO A 17 -24.34 -3.21 1.73
C PRO A 17 -24.07 -1.90 0.96
N GLY A 18 -25.02 -1.49 0.13
CA GLY A 18 -24.92 -0.28 -0.70
C GLY A 18 -24.10 -0.44 -1.99
N LEU A 19 -23.42 -1.56 -2.22
CA LEU A 19 -22.66 -1.83 -3.46
C LEU A 19 -23.24 -3.00 -4.27
N GLY A 20 -23.66 -4.09 -3.62
CA GLY A 20 -24.25 -5.25 -4.28
C GLY A 20 -23.61 -6.59 -3.90
N ASN A 21 -23.78 -7.59 -4.77
CA ASN A 21 -23.29 -8.96 -4.58
C ASN A 21 -22.09 -9.24 -5.48
N PHE A 22 -21.02 -9.79 -4.92
CA PHE A 22 -19.76 -10.05 -5.61
C PHE A 22 -19.38 -11.52 -5.56
N SER A 23 -18.78 -11.99 -6.65
CA SER A 23 -18.11 -13.29 -6.75
C SER A 23 -16.74 -13.07 -7.40
N GLY A 24 -15.84 -14.03 -7.24
CA GLY A 24 -14.45 -13.93 -7.72
C GLY A 24 -13.46 -14.40 -6.66
N LEU A 25 -12.27 -13.79 -6.63
CA LEU A 25 -11.18 -14.19 -5.75
C LEU A 25 -10.89 -13.10 -4.71
N LYS A 26 -11.06 -13.41 -3.43
CA LYS A 26 -10.61 -12.53 -2.35
C LYS A 26 -9.13 -12.78 -2.10
N THR A 27 -8.34 -11.72 -2.19
CA THR A 27 -6.90 -11.75 -1.91
C THR A 27 -6.63 -11.00 -0.61
N SER A 28 -5.93 -11.64 0.34
CA SER A 28 -5.53 -11.02 1.60
C SER A 28 -4.01 -10.96 1.70
N VAL A 29 -3.47 -9.76 1.97
CA VAL A 29 -2.03 -9.50 2.12
C VAL A 29 -1.79 -8.92 3.52
N PHE A 30 -0.92 -9.57 4.29
CA PHE A 30 -0.56 -9.13 5.63
C PHE A 30 0.87 -8.59 5.61
N LEU A 31 1.01 -7.31 5.97
CA LEU A 31 2.26 -6.57 5.97
C LEU A 31 2.59 -6.10 7.37
N GLU A 32 3.88 -6.17 7.71
CA GLU A 32 4.48 -5.38 8.78
C GLU A 32 5.42 -4.37 8.12
N VAL A 33 5.45 -3.16 8.68
CA VAL A 33 6.31 -2.08 8.20
C VAL A 33 7.24 -1.73 9.34
N GLU A 34 8.48 -2.18 9.23
CA GLU A 34 9.58 -1.78 10.11
C GLU A 34 10.20 -0.49 9.57
N GLY A 35 10.41 0.49 10.45
CA GLY A 35 11.04 1.75 10.10
C GLY A 35 12.55 1.71 10.27
N ALA A 36 13.28 2.54 9.53
CA ALA A 36 14.74 2.67 9.60
C ALA A 36 15.29 3.26 10.92
N ALA A 37 14.41 3.52 11.90
CA ALA A 37 14.72 4.08 13.20
C ALA A 37 15.47 5.43 13.17
N HIS A 38 15.22 6.26 12.14
CA HIS A 38 15.87 7.58 11.99
C HIS A 38 15.62 8.53 13.17
N TYR A 39 14.48 8.40 13.86
CA TYR A 39 14.12 9.27 14.99
C TYR A 39 13.42 8.50 16.11
N LEU A 40 12.29 7.84 15.80
CA LEU A 40 11.66 6.87 16.71
C LEU A 40 12.25 5.47 16.47
N PRO A 41 12.10 4.51 17.40
CA PRO A 41 12.56 3.14 17.20
C PRO A 41 11.90 2.44 16.00
N ALA A 42 12.46 1.29 15.61
CA ALA A 42 12.09 0.56 14.38
C ALA A 42 10.62 0.14 14.28
N TYR A 43 9.87 0.07 15.40
CA TYR A 43 8.43 -0.22 15.37
C TYR A 43 7.62 0.88 14.66
N ALA A 44 8.16 2.10 14.51
CA ALA A 44 7.45 3.24 13.94
C ALA A 44 7.55 3.30 12.40
N GLY A 45 7.49 2.16 11.70
CA GLY A 45 7.59 2.12 10.24
C GLY A 45 6.41 2.76 9.50
N ASN A 46 5.29 2.99 10.19
CA ASN A 46 4.20 3.83 9.70
C ASN A 46 4.64 5.28 9.42
N LEU A 47 5.63 5.80 10.14
CA LEU A 47 6.21 7.11 9.83
C LEU A 47 7.13 7.01 8.62
N ASP A 48 8.00 6.00 8.60
CA ASP A 48 9.02 5.86 7.58
C ASP A 48 8.42 5.63 6.18
N ILE A 49 7.34 4.84 6.08
CA ILE A 49 6.64 4.64 4.81
C ILE A 49 6.07 5.95 4.23
N MET A 50 5.59 6.86 5.08
CA MET A 50 5.09 8.16 4.64
C MET A 50 6.24 9.11 4.31
N THR A 51 7.25 9.23 5.18
CA THR A 51 8.35 10.18 4.99
C THR A 51 9.23 9.80 3.81
N SER A 52 9.48 8.50 3.59
CA SER A 52 10.23 8.00 2.45
C SER A 52 9.48 8.26 1.13
N ALA A 53 8.16 8.03 1.10
CA ALA A 53 7.36 8.33 -0.09
C ALA A 53 7.35 9.83 -0.42
N ALA A 54 7.22 10.69 0.59
CA ALA A 54 7.26 12.14 0.42
C ALA A 54 8.62 12.61 -0.11
N MET A 55 9.71 12.12 0.48
CA MET A 55 11.08 12.46 0.07
C MET A 55 11.34 12.03 -1.38
N ALA A 56 11.07 10.76 -1.73
CA ALA A 56 11.26 10.26 -3.09
C ALA A 56 10.44 11.03 -4.13
N THR A 57 9.22 11.45 -3.77
CA THR A 57 8.37 12.28 -4.64
C THR A 57 9.00 13.65 -4.89
N ALA A 58 9.45 14.33 -3.83
CA ALA A 58 10.08 15.65 -3.94
C ALA A 58 11.41 15.59 -4.72
N GLU A 59 12.24 14.58 -4.48
CA GLU A 59 13.47 14.35 -5.24
C GLU A 59 13.18 14.16 -6.73
N ARG A 60 12.12 13.41 -7.08
CA ARG A 60 11.72 13.22 -8.48
C ARG A 60 11.25 14.53 -9.13
N MET A 61 10.52 15.37 -8.41
CA MET A 61 10.12 16.70 -8.89
C MET A 61 11.36 17.58 -9.11
N ALA A 62 12.25 17.67 -8.12
CA ALA A 62 13.49 18.45 -8.21
C ALA A 62 14.36 18.01 -9.39
N LYS A 63 14.54 16.69 -9.56
CA LYS A 63 15.26 16.14 -10.72
C LYS A 63 14.63 16.58 -12.04
N SER A 64 13.29 16.54 -12.14
CA SER A 64 12.58 16.92 -13.37
C SER A 64 12.71 18.42 -13.67
N MET A 65 12.68 19.28 -12.64
CA MET A 65 12.90 20.73 -12.78
C MET A 65 14.32 21.04 -13.26
N LEU A 66 15.33 20.33 -12.74
CA LEU A 66 16.72 20.50 -13.15
C LEU A 66 16.99 19.98 -14.57
N THR A 67 16.29 18.93 -15.01
CA THR A 67 16.45 18.38 -16.38
C THR A 67 15.57 19.04 -17.44
N GLY A 68 14.48 19.70 -17.03
CA GLY A 68 13.52 20.37 -17.92
C GLY A 68 13.80 21.86 -18.15
N GLY A 69 14.85 22.41 -17.51
CA GLY A 69 15.38 23.75 -17.80
C GLY A 69 16.41 23.71 -18.92
N ALA A 70 15.96 23.47 -20.15
CA ALA A 70 16.69 23.67 -21.39
C ALA A 70 15.75 24.27 -22.43
#